data_AF-A0A7K3YBA9-F1
#
_entry.id   AF-A0A7K3YBA9-F1
#
_cell.length_a   1.000
_cell.length_b   1.000
_cell.length_c   1.000
_cell.angle_alpha   90.00
_cell.angle_beta   90.00
_cell.angle_gamma   90.00
#
_symmetry.space_group_name_H-M   'P 1'
#
loop_
_entity.id
_entity.type
_entity.pdbx_description
1 polymer ?
#
loop_
_entity_poly.entity_id
_entity_poly.type
_entity_poly.pdbx_seq_one_letter_code
_entity_poly.pdbx_strand_id
1 'polypeptide(L)'
;MEVLLDKRRVQVPKGSRLSDLLPDRDPGCSAAVIRPVLEEKAESQEIRLVTTAGEMIVEVADPALVLRLSRPDLAGQLRLHWQDRYAAAFGPFESGVRPARRPGRYERGDVILGCGGYDPARSYLIFARMRHTADHGGAADGGVIGRVVTGRGVLDRIGAGDRITTIERILRRADRTHAVITRDGDFPLEDGMQIVSYMEVAVQGWGDEGIDTKTARSVEHFLLSVKEGRFQVGRSTSTHAVDTHLVPTKVPMEFSGPRLEGTITVRTAGKSGGAVYIYTQGVSASAAHTVVGRVIQGIELARFARDGDLLTIRAEPEKFDLIGLSLEEAEAVAARRDVALTTDETGGDRVVIGQTPATTLEVLAAGTVQVATESPDTVINITLDEAAAPRSVTIFREATGLKLHDVGKMPLVFQFEDVSLFKPKIGKGIGIIPENVPTGEVPAFTLAMTNDSRRGAGMIGVRATPNAEFGPTSEPLTGTNIIGKVLDAEKLEEMREGATVYVREVKL
;
A
#
# COMPACT_ATOMS: atom_id res chain seq x y z
N MET A 1 -9.32 -29.33 16.72
CA MET A 1 -7.94 -28.82 16.63
C MET A 1 -8.04 -27.32 16.63
N GLU A 2 -7.10 -26.66 17.28
CA GLU A 2 -7.09 -25.20 17.40
C GLU A 2 -6.19 -24.60 16.33
N VAL A 3 -6.71 -23.59 15.62
CA VAL A 3 -5.94 -22.78 14.67
C VAL A 3 -6.08 -21.30 15.04
N LEU A 4 -5.06 -20.51 14.73
CA LEU A 4 -5.07 -19.06 14.91
C LEU A 4 -5.40 -18.39 13.57
N LEU A 5 -6.67 -18.09 13.31
CA LEU A 5 -7.12 -17.39 12.12
C LEU A 5 -7.14 -15.88 12.36
N ASP A 6 -6.31 -15.11 11.65
CA ASP A 6 -6.29 -13.64 11.71
C ASP A 6 -6.23 -13.12 13.16
N LYS A 7 -5.34 -13.74 13.95
CA LYS A 7 -5.13 -13.52 15.40
C LYS A 7 -6.28 -13.97 16.33
N ARG A 8 -7.31 -14.62 15.81
CA ARG A 8 -8.41 -15.19 16.59
C ARG A 8 -8.29 -16.71 16.67
N ARG A 9 -8.48 -17.27 17.87
CA ARG A 9 -8.48 -18.73 18.06
C ARG A 9 -9.78 -19.31 17.57
N VAL A 10 -9.71 -20.33 16.72
CA VAL A 10 -10.86 -21.02 16.15
C VAL A 10 -10.68 -22.52 16.33
N GLN A 11 -11.75 -23.19 16.77
CA GLN A 11 -11.80 -24.64 16.86
C GLN A 11 -12.37 -25.20 15.56
N VAL A 12 -11.60 -26.07 14.90
CA VAL A 12 -12.02 -26.75 13.67
C VAL A 12 -11.95 -28.28 13.83
N PRO A 13 -12.80 -29.04 13.12
CA PRO A 13 -12.70 -30.50 13.07
C PRO A 13 -11.32 -30.96 12.61
N LYS A 14 -10.88 -32.13 13.08
CA LYS A 14 -9.61 -32.71 12.63
C LYS A 14 -9.74 -33.12 11.15
N GLY A 15 -8.76 -32.74 10.33
CA GLY A 15 -8.77 -33.00 8.89
C GLY A 15 -9.46 -31.92 8.05
N SER A 16 -9.89 -30.82 8.67
CA SER A 16 -10.37 -29.65 7.94
C SER A 16 -9.30 -29.08 6.99
N ARG A 17 -9.78 -28.49 5.90
CA ARG A 17 -9.00 -27.83 4.86
C ARG A 17 -9.10 -26.32 4.98
N LEU A 18 -8.23 -25.60 4.29
CA LEU A 18 -8.24 -24.14 4.26
C LEU A 18 -9.60 -23.58 3.81
N SER A 19 -10.25 -24.21 2.82
CA SER A 19 -11.59 -23.84 2.35
C SER A 19 -12.68 -24.02 3.39
N ASP A 20 -12.54 -24.99 4.31
CA ASP A 20 -13.50 -25.20 5.39
C ASP A 20 -13.43 -24.07 6.42
N LEU A 21 -12.23 -23.53 6.64
CA LEU A 21 -11.98 -22.40 7.54
C LEU A 21 -12.33 -21.06 6.89
N LEU A 22 -12.19 -20.96 5.57
CA LEU A 22 -12.36 -19.74 4.78
C LEU A 22 -13.27 -19.99 3.56
N PRO A 23 -14.58 -20.23 3.76
CA PRO A 23 -15.51 -20.60 2.69
C PRO A 23 -15.71 -19.47 1.66
N ASP A 24 -15.71 -18.21 2.10
CA ASP A 24 -15.96 -17.03 1.26
C ASP A 24 -14.68 -16.44 0.64
N ARG A 25 -13.52 -17.10 0.83
CA ARG A 25 -12.25 -16.62 0.31
C ARG A 25 -12.21 -16.75 -1.21
N ASP A 26 -11.88 -15.66 -1.88
CA ASP A 26 -11.52 -15.66 -3.30
C ASP A 26 -10.39 -16.69 -3.58
N PRO A 27 -10.64 -17.74 -4.38
CA PRO A 27 -9.63 -18.75 -4.71
C PRO A 27 -8.39 -18.18 -5.41
N GLY A 28 -8.52 -17.02 -6.07
CA GLY A 28 -7.40 -16.31 -6.69
C GLY A 28 -6.47 -15.65 -5.66
N CYS A 29 -6.96 -15.36 -4.46
CA CYS A 29 -6.19 -14.74 -3.39
C CYS A 29 -5.39 -15.78 -2.59
N SER A 30 -4.17 -15.43 -2.21
CA SER A 30 -3.29 -16.28 -1.43
C SER A 30 -3.53 -16.07 0.07
N ALA A 31 -3.43 -17.13 0.87
CA ALA A 31 -3.39 -17.09 2.33
C ALA A 31 -1.99 -17.47 2.82
N ALA A 32 -1.57 -16.90 3.95
CA ALA A 32 -0.36 -17.34 4.64
C ALA A 32 -0.69 -18.40 5.68
N VAL A 33 -0.10 -19.58 5.54
CA VAL A 33 -0.15 -20.67 6.51
C VAL A 33 1.19 -20.73 7.22
N ILE A 34 1.19 -20.41 8.50
CA ILE A 34 2.37 -20.42 9.35
C ILE A 34 2.23 -21.62 10.28
N ARG A 35 3.07 -22.63 10.06
CA ARG A 35 3.09 -23.82 10.91
C ARG A 35 3.57 -23.44 12.31
N PRO A 36 3.03 -24.08 13.36
CA PRO A 36 3.59 -23.92 14.69
C PRO A 36 5.05 -24.32 14.63
N VAL A 37 5.92 -23.39 15.00
CA VAL A 37 7.30 -23.73 15.30
C VAL A 37 7.20 -24.48 16.63
N LEU A 38 7.37 -25.81 16.60
CA LEU A 38 7.90 -26.52 17.78
C LEU A 38 9.06 -25.65 18.24
N GLU A 39 9.04 -25.11 19.46
CA GLU A 39 10.04 -24.16 19.97
C GLU A 39 11.48 -24.69 19.88
N GLU A 40 12.04 -24.81 18.68
CA GLU A 40 13.43 -24.52 18.44
C GLU A 40 13.51 -23.03 18.56
N LYS A 41 13.80 -22.62 19.79
CA LYS A 41 14.27 -21.30 20.21
C LYS A 41 14.99 -20.60 19.05
N ALA A 42 14.25 -19.87 18.21
CA ALA A 42 14.83 -18.83 17.39
C ALA A 42 15.23 -17.75 18.39
N GLU A 43 16.46 -17.86 18.85
CA GLU A 43 17.11 -16.96 19.78
C GLU A 43 17.18 -15.56 19.13
N SER A 44 16.09 -14.80 19.24
CA SER A 44 16.04 -13.39 18.86
C SER A 44 17.08 -12.66 19.69
N GLN A 45 18.19 -12.29 19.05
CA GLN A 45 19.24 -11.48 19.65
C GLN A 45 18.91 -9.98 19.60
N GLU A 46 17.86 -9.53 18.92
CA GLU A 46 17.57 -8.09 18.80
C GLU A 46 16.38 -7.63 19.66
N ILE A 47 16.50 -6.45 20.25
CA ILE A 47 15.43 -5.73 20.94
C ILE A 47 15.31 -4.30 20.40
N ARG A 48 14.08 -3.81 20.26
CA ARG A 48 13.77 -2.41 19.99
C ARG A 48 13.51 -1.69 21.32
N LEU A 49 14.23 -0.59 21.52
CA LEU A 49 14.05 0.31 22.65
C LEU A 49 13.43 1.61 22.16
N VAL A 50 12.24 1.94 22.66
CA VAL A 50 11.61 3.23 22.45
C VAL A 50 11.94 4.12 23.64
N THR A 51 12.54 5.28 23.38
CA THR A 51 12.84 6.29 24.40
C THR A 51 12.16 7.61 24.05
N THR A 52 12.06 8.50 25.03
CA THR A 52 11.59 9.88 24.80
C THR A 52 12.50 10.70 23.85
N ALA A 53 13.76 10.30 23.64
CA ALA A 53 14.70 10.93 22.72
C ALA A 53 14.72 10.30 21.30
N GLY A 54 13.94 9.23 21.09
CA GLY A 54 13.85 8.47 19.85
C GLY A 54 14.06 6.96 20.04
N GLU A 55 14.12 6.24 18.93
CA GLU A 55 14.15 4.77 18.93
C GLU A 55 15.52 4.20 18.55
N MET A 56 15.88 3.07 19.16
CA MET A 56 17.11 2.34 18.84
C MET A 56 16.89 0.83 18.84
N ILE A 57 17.71 0.11 18.08
CA ILE A 57 17.75 -1.35 18.07
C ILE A 57 19.05 -1.79 18.70
N VAL A 58 18.96 -2.69 19.68
CA VAL A 58 20.08 -3.31 20.36
C VAL A 58 20.16 -4.77 19.98
N GLU A 59 21.31 -5.19 19.48
CA GLU A 59 21.68 -6.59 19.34
C GLU A 59 22.34 -7.05 20.65
N VAL A 60 21.73 -8.02 21.31
CA VAL A 60 22.08 -8.59 22.61
C VAL A 60 22.83 -9.89 22.37
N ALA A 61 23.99 -10.03 23.02
CA ALA A 61 24.89 -11.16 22.82
C ALA A 61 24.30 -12.49 23.34
N ASP A 62 23.54 -12.43 24.44
CA ASP A 62 22.87 -13.59 25.04
C ASP A 62 21.33 -13.49 24.89
N PRO A 63 20.71 -14.38 24.10
CA PRO A 63 19.26 -14.48 23.92
C PRO A 63 18.46 -14.67 25.21
N ALA A 64 19.05 -15.28 26.25
CA ALA A 64 18.41 -15.38 27.56
C ALA A 64 18.27 -14.01 28.25
N LEU A 65 19.18 -13.07 27.95
CA LEU A 65 19.07 -11.68 28.43
C LEU A 65 17.97 -10.93 27.71
N VAL A 66 17.68 -11.21 26.44
CA VAL A 66 16.55 -10.61 25.71
C VAL A 66 15.23 -10.87 26.44
N LEU A 67 14.98 -12.10 26.88
CA LEU A 67 13.78 -12.44 27.65
C LEU A 67 13.72 -11.69 29.00
N ARG A 68 14.86 -11.47 29.65
CA ARG A 68 14.93 -10.75 30.93
C ARG A 68 14.73 -9.24 30.76
N LEU A 69 15.14 -8.67 29.64
CA LEU A 69 15.02 -7.24 29.34
C LEU A 69 13.65 -6.87 28.77
N SER A 70 12.99 -7.78 28.06
CA SER A 70 11.65 -7.55 27.49
C SER A 70 10.51 -7.91 28.43
N ARG A 71 10.75 -7.94 29.75
CA ARG A 71 9.68 -8.18 30.74
C ARG A 71 8.75 -6.95 30.79
N PRO A 72 7.41 -7.13 30.82
CA PRO A 72 6.45 -6.02 30.67
C PRO A 72 6.60 -4.90 31.70
N ASP A 73 7.10 -5.23 32.89
CA ASP A 73 7.27 -4.32 34.01
C ASP A 73 8.58 -3.52 33.97
N LEU A 74 9.58 -3.96 33.21
CA LEU A 74 10.92 -3.36 33.24
C LEU A 74 10.96 -2.00 32.55
N ALA A 75 10.31 -1.85 31.38
CA ALA A 75 10.35 -0.62 30.60
C ALA A 75 9.91 0.60 31.43
N GLY A 76 8.79 0.48 32.17
CA GLY A 76 8.26 1.55 33.01
C GLY A 76 9.17 1.99 34.18
N GLN A 77 10.15 1.17 34.55
CA GLN A 77 11.11 1.44 35.63
C GLN A 77 12.39 2.13 35.14
N LEU A 78 12.67 2.07 33.83
CA LEU A 78 13.94 2.52 33.25
C LEU A 78 13.92 4.01 32.94
N ARG A 79 14.24 4.82 33.95
CA ARG A 79 14.49 6.26 33.84
C ARG A 79 15.99 6.54 33.78
N LEU A 80 16.39 7.60 33.09
CA LEU A 80 17.77 8.05 33.11
C LEU A 80 18.12 8.47 34.54
N HIS A 81 19.04 7.72 35.16
CA HIS A 81 19.46 7.95 36.53
C HIS A 81 20.67 8.87 36.59
N TRP A 82 21.67 8.61 35.75
CA TRP A 82 22.86 9.44 35.61
C TRP A 82 23.36 9.40 34.17
N GLN A 83 24.10 10.44 33.81
CA GLN A 83 24.79 10.52 32.53
C GLN A 83 26.04 11.38 32.65
N ASP A 84 26.98 11.13 31.75
CA ASP A 84 28.13 11.99 31.49
C ASP A 84 28.45 12.00 29.98
N ARG A 85 29.65 12.47 29.62
CA ARG A 85 30.10 12.48 28.23
C ARG A 85 30.37 11.08 27.64
N TYR A 86 30.57 10.08 28.49
CA TYR A 86 30.96 8.74 28.12
C TYR A 86 29.80 7.75 28.12
N ALA A 87 28.81 7.92 29.00
CA ALA A 87 27.73 6.98 29.19
C ALA A 87 26.42 7.61 29.68
N ALA A 88 25.32 6.88 29.48
CA ALA A 88 24.00 7.19 30.00
C ALA A 88 23.39 5.93 30.62
N ALA A 89 22.92 6.01 31.88
CA ALA A 89 22.47 4.85 32.65
C ALA A 89 20.98 4.92 32.99
N PHE A 90 20.25 3.87 32.61
CA PHE A 90 18.82 3.73 32.87
C PHE A 90 18.56 2.68 33.95
N GLY A 91 17.78 3.05 34.97
CA GLY A 91 17.48 2.21 36.13
C GLY A 91 17.10 3.04 37.37
N PRO A 92 17.23 2.49 38.59
CA PRO A 92 17.71 1.15 38.90
C PRO A 92 16.65 0.07 38.66
N PHE A 93 17.09 -1.17 38.50
CA PHE A 93 16.25 -2.37 38.54
C PHE A 93 17.01 -3.55 39.14
N GLU A 94 16.30 -4.60 39.56
CA GLU A 94 16.93 -5.82 40.07
C GLU A 94 17.42 -6.71 38.93
N SER A 95 18.68 -7.15 39.00
CA SER A 95 19.26 -8.09 38.05
C SER A 95 20.14 -9.15 38.73
N GLY A 96 20.47 -10.22 38.00
CA GLY A 96 21.37 -11.28 38.47
C GLY A 96 22.85 -11.02 38.19
N VAL A 97 23.26 -9.76 37.91
CA VAL A 97 24.65 -9.43 37.61
C VAL A 97 25.57 -9.73 38.81
N ARG A 98 26.76 -10.27 38.54
CA ARG A 98 27.79 -10.54 39.55
C ARG A 98 28.98 -9.60 39.33
N PRO A 99 29.06 -8.47 40.06
CA PRO A 99 30.09 -7.47 39.81
C PRO A 99 31.50 -8.00 40.12
N ALA A 100 32.42 -7.81 39.18
CA ALA A 100 33.81 -8.25 39.33
C ALA A 100 34.75 -7.18 39.93
N ARG A 101 34.24 -5.96 40.19
CA ARG A 101 34.98 -4.81 40.75
C ARG A 101 36.27 -4.51 39.99
N ARG A 102 36.15 -4.42 38.66
CA ARG A 102 37.27 -4.12 37.77
C ARG A 102 36.82 -3.24 36.61
N PRO A 103 37.66 -2.31 36.11
CA PRO A 103 37.33 -1.51 34.95
C PRO A 103 37.15 -2.35 33.68
N GLY A 104 36.08 -2.07 32.93
CA GLY A 104 35.85 -2.56 31.58
C GLY A 104 36.31 -1.55 30.52
N ARG A 105 36.54 -2.02 29.30
CA ARG A 105 36.79 -1.18 28.11
C ARG A 105 35.56 -1.22 27.24
N TYR A 106 35.04 -0.05 26.88
CA TYR A 106 33.78 0.08 26.15
C TYR A 106 33.98 0.89 24.88
N GLU A 107 33.29 0.49 23.82
CA GLU A 107 33.21 1.18 22.54
C GLU A 107 31.87 1.93 22.41
N ARG A 108 31.83 2.89 21.48
CA ARG A 108 30.59 3.61 21.20
C ARG A 108 29.49 2.65 20.73
N GLY A 109 28.35 2.75 21.38
CA GLY A 109 27.16 1.95 21.14
C GLY A 109 27.08 0.67 21.97
N ASP A 110 28.07 0.36 22.82
CA ASP A 110 27.97 -0.78 23.72
C ASP A 110 26.85 -0.57 24.74
N VAL A 111 26.14 -1.65 25.05
CA VAL A 111 25.11 -1.71 26.07
C VAL A 111 25.62 -2.61 27.19
N ILE A 112 25.66 -2.07 28.40
CA ILE A 112 26.33 -2.67 29.56
C ILE A 112 25.28 -2.91 30.64
N LEU A 113 25.30 -4.11 31.22
CA LEU A 113 24.58 -4.43 32.45
C LEU A 113 25.55 -4.26 33.62
N GLY A 114 25.40 -3.16 34.34
CA GLY A 114 26.20 -2.82 35.50
C GLY A 114 25.36 -2.62 36.75
N CYS A 115 25.99 -2.43 37.90
CA CYS A 115 25.28 -2.12 39.14
C CYS A 115 25.99 -1.04 39.97
N GLY A 116 25.19 -0.13 40.53
CA GLY A 116 25.68 0.92 41.41
C GLY A 116 26.03 0.37 42.80
N GLY A 117 27.19 0.74 43.32
CA GLY A 117 27.64 0.27 44.64
C GLY A 117 27.90 -1.23 44.74
N TYR A 118 28.01 -1.92 43.59
CA TYR A 118 28.16 -3.38 43.50
C TYR A 118 26.98 -4.17 44.11
N ASP A 119 25.80 -3.55 44.13
CA ASP A 119 24.55 -4.16 44.60
C ASP A 119 23.67 -4.55 43.39
N PRO A 120 23.47 -5.86 43.12
CA PRO A 120 22.63 -6.32 41.99
C PRO A 120 21.17 -5.85 42.06
N ALA A 121 20.65 -5.47 43.23
CA ALA A 121 19.33 -4.85 43.37
C ALA A 121 19.27 -3.42 42.80
N ARG A 122 20.44 -2.81 42.52
CA ARG A 122 20.61 -1.48 41.93
C ARG A 122 21.35 -1.57 40.59
N SER A 123 20.82 -2.38 39.68
CA SER A 123 21.36 -2.57 38.34
C SER A 123 20.91 -1.50 37.37
N TYR A 124 21.70 -1.28 36.32
CA TYR A 124 21.46 -0.27 35.28
C TYR A 124 21.76 -0.85 33.89
N LEU A 125 20.99 -0.40 32.91
CA LEU A 125 21.34 -0.49 31.50
C LEU A 125 22.12 0.75 31.12
N ILE A 126 23.41 0.59 30.86
CA ILE A 126 24.35 1.68 30.64
C ILE A 126 24.74 1.67 29.16
N PHE A 127 24.48 2.79 28.47
CA PHE A 127 24.79 2.97 27.06
C PHE A 127 26.07 3.77 26.90
N ALA A 128 27.08 3.19 26.26
CA ALA A 128 28.34 3.87 25.98
C ALA A 128 28.21 4.84 24.79
N ARG A 129 28.42 6.13 25.04
CA ARG A 129 28.39 7.22 24.05
C ARG A 129 29.71 7.36 23.29
N MET A 130 30.82 7.06 23.95
CA MET A 130 32.16 7.18 23.39
C MET A 130 33.04 6.05 23.93
N ARG A 131 34.18 5.83 23.26
CA ARG A 131 35.20 4.90 23.73
C ARG A 131 35.75 5.35 25.08
N HIS A 132 35.73 4.48 26.09
CA HIS A 132 36.25 4.79 27.42
C HIS A 132 36.62 3.53 28.22
N THR A 133 37.25 3.74 29.38
CA THR A 133 37.54 2.70 30.36
C THR A 133 36.98 3.14 31.70
N ALA A 134 36.10 2.33 32.29
CA ALA A 134 35.44 2.65 33.56
C ALA A 134 34.98 1.38 34.27
N ASP A 135 34.86 1.44 35.59
CA ASP A 135 34.17 0.41 36.37
C ASP A 135 32.70 0.80 36.53
N HIS A 136 31.84 0.09 35.79
CA HIS A 136 30.38 0.27 35.83
C HIS A 136 29.70 -0.77 36.74
N GLY A 137 30.46 -1.51 37.55
CA GLY A 137 29.94 -2.62 38.35
C GLY A 137 29.48 -3.81 37.50
N GLY A 138 30.07 -3.97 36.31
CA GLY A 138 29.77 -5.09 35.40
C GLY A 138 30.40 -6.41 35.85
N ALA A 139 30.02 -7.49 35.15
CA ALA A 139 30.65 -8.79 35.31
C ALA A 139 32.12 -8.80 34.87
N ALA A 140 32.80 -9.94 35.01
CA ALA A 140 34.23 -10.03 34.73
C ALA A 140 34.57 -9.55 33.30
N ASP A 141 33.81 -9.92 32.30
CA ASP A 141 33.97 -9.47 30.90
C ASP A 141 33.70 -7.97 30.65
N GLY A 142 33.40 -7.19 31.69
CA GLY A 142 33.00 -5.79 31.60
C GLY A 142 31.49 -5.61 31.58
N GLY A 143 30.70 -6.69 31.59
CA GLY A 143 29.24 -6.62 31.61
C GLY A 143 28.60 -6.10 30.33
N VAL A 144 29.32 -6.11 29.19
CA VAL A 144 28.74 -5.74 27.89
C VAL A 144 27.77 -6.84 27.47
N ILE A 145 26.48 -6.49 27.39
CA ILE A 145 25.41 -7.42 27.06
C ILE A 145 24.96 -7.31 25.61
N GLY A 146 25.37 -6.25 24.89
CA GLY A 146 24.94 -6.02 23.53
C GLY A 146 25.45 -4.72 22.94
N ARG A 147 24.94 -4.36 21.76
CA ARG A 147 25.34 -3.18 21.01
C ARG A 147 24.15 -2.55 20.28
N VAL A 148 24.11 -1.22 20.26
CA VAL A 148 23.19 -0.45 19.43
C VAL A 148 23.59 -0.60 17.96
N VAL A 149 22.74 -1.25 17.16
CA VAL A 149 22.94 -1.50 15.72
C VAL A 149 22.19 -0.50 14.84
N THR A 150 21.02 -0.02 15.29
CA THR A 150 20.23 1.04 14.64
C THR A 150 19.90 2.14 15.64
N GLY A 151 19.83 3.40 15.19
CA GLY A 151 19.47 4.51 16.07
C GLY A 151 20.63 5.06 16.92
N ARG A 152 21.89 4.79 16.54
CA ARG A 152 23.08 5.27 17.31
C ARG A 152 23.08 6.78 17.59
N GLY A 153 22.51 7.59 16.71
CA GLY A 153 22.39 9.04 16.92
C GLY A 153 21.46 9.44 18.05
N VAL A 154 20.61 8.54 18.56
CA VAL A 154 19.79 8.77 19.76
C VAL A 154 20.67 8.91 21.01
N LEU A 155 21.81 8.20 21.06
CA LEU A 155 22.72 8.23 22.21
C LEU A 155 23.21 9.65 22.56
N ASP A 156 23.37 10.48 21.53
CA ASP A 156 23.83 11.87 21.65
C ASP A 156 22.71 12.83 22.08
N ARG A 157 21.44 12.43 21.91
CA ARG A 157 20.26 13.24 22.26
C ARG A 157 19.70 12.94 23.64
N ILE A 158 20.05 11.79 24.23
CA ILE A 158 19.58 11.42 25.57
C ILE A 158 19.97 12.50 26.58
N GLY A 159 19.00 12.98 27.35
CA GLY A 159 19.15 14.08 28.28
C GLY A 159 18.40 13.87 29.59
N ALA A 160 18.53 14.83 30.51
CA ALA A 160 17.86 14.78 31.80
C ALA A 160 16.34 14.64 31.63
N GLY A 161 15.74 13.67 32.33
CA GLY A 161 14.31 13.38 32.27
C GLY A 161 13.89 12.28 31.29
N ASP A 162 14.81 11.81 30.44
CA ASP A 162 14.51 10.74 29.49
C ASP A 162 14.23 9.40 30.17
N ARG A 163 13.41 8.60 29.49
CA ARG A 163 13.05 7.25 29.93
C ARG A 163 12.92 6.32 28.73
N ILE A 164 13.12 5.03 28.98
CA ILE A 164 12.71 3.97 28.07
C ILE A 164 11.21 3.76 28.31
N THR A 165 10.39 3.90 27.28
CA THR A 165 8.93 3.73 27.37
C THR A 165 8.52 2.32 26.98
N THR A 166 9.26 1.69 26.06
CA THR A 166 8.93 0.37 25.52
C THR A 166 10.19 -0.44 25.22
N ILE A 167 10.15 -1.75 25.53
CA ILE A 167 11.16 -2.73 25.11
C ILE A 167 10.45 -3.87 24.38
N GLU A 168 10.65 -3.94 23.06
CA GLU A 168 10.04 -4.96 22.19
C GLU A 168 11.11 -5.94 21.71
N ARG A 169 10.79 -7.25 21.69
CA ARG A 169 11.64 -8.23 21.03
C ARG A 169 11.47 -8.10 19.53
N ILE A 170 12.58 -8.06 18.78
CA ILE A 170 12.54 -8.12 17.32
C ILE A 170 12.72 -9.58 16.93
N LEU A 171 11.62 -10.26 16.63
CA LEU A 171 11.67 -11.62 16.12
C LEU A 171 12.36 -11.63 14.74
N ARG A 172 13.66 -11.94 14.71
CA ARG A 172 14.33 -12.32 13.47
C ARG A 172 13.83 -13.70 13.06
N ARG A 173 13.22 -13.73 11.86
CA ARG A 173 12.91 -14.93 11.07
C ARG A 173 11.89 -15.88 11.73
N ALA A 174 10.63 -15.74 11.34
CA ALA A 174 9.98 -16.94 10.84
C ALA A 174 10.70 -17.27 9.53
N ASP A 175 11.57 -18.29 9.56
CA ASP A 175 12.12 -18.85 8.35
C ASP A 175 10.97 -19.11 7.36
N ARG A 176 11.19 -18.75 6.09
CA ARG A 176 10.28 -19.11 5.00
C ARG A 176 10.04 -20.63 4.91
N THR A 177 10.76 -21.45 5.68
CA THR A 177 10.55 -22.89 5.82
C THR A 177 9.26 -23.23 6.56
N HIS A 178 8.80 -22.38 7.51
CA HIS A 178 7.60 -22.64 8.31
C HIS A 178 6.35 -21.91 7.81
N ALA A 179 6.52 -20.96 6.88
CA ALA A 179 5.42 -20.22 6.28
C ALA A 179 5.24 -20.61 4.81
N VAL A 180 4.01 -20.99 4.44
CA VAL A 180 3.61 -21.26 3.07
C VAL A 180 2.58 -20.22 2.66
N ILE A 181 2.80 -19.54 1.54
CA ILE A 181 1.77 -18.77 0.85
C ILE A 181 1.11 -19.70 -0.15
N THR A 182 -0.20 -19.89 -0.04
CA THR A 182 -0.94 -20.83 -0.87
C THR A 182 -2.27 -20.26 -1.33
N ARG A 183 -2.67 -20.63 -2.55
CA ARG A 183 -4.03 -20.45 -3.07
C ARG A 183 -4.85 -21.74 -2.97
N ASP A 184 -4.21 -22.86 -2.64
CA ASP A 184 -4.83 -24.16 -2.54
C ASP A 184 -5.84 -24.20 -1.39
N GLY A 185 -7.13 -24.23 -1.72
CA GLY A 185 -8.20 -24.38 -0.75
C GLY A 185 -8.20 -25.75 -0.07
N ASP A 186 -7.63 -26.76 -0.71
CA ASP A 186 -7.52 -28.12 -0.16
C ASP A 186 -6.35 -28.30 0.79
N PHE A 187 -5.59 -27.23 1.07
CA PHE A 187 -4.47 -27.28 1.98
C PHE A 187 -4.92 -27.82 3.36
N PRO A 188 -4.33 -28.92 3.86
CA PRO A 188 -4.76 -29.54 5.10
C PRO A 188 -4.34 -28.67 6.30
N LEU A 189 -5.28 -28.42 7.20
CA LEU A 189 -5.00 -27.69 8.44
C LEU A 189 -4.49 -28.66 9.51
N GLU A 190 -3.51 -28.19 10.28
CA GLU A 190 -2.94 -28.89 11.43
C GLU A 190 -3.15 -28.06 12.71
N ASP A 191 -3.14 -28.75 13.85
CA ASP A 191 -3.25 -28.11 15.16
C ASP A 191 -2.10 -27.12 15.38
N GLY A 192 -2.42 -25.94 15.91
CA GLY A 192 -1.45 -24.87 16.18
C GLY A 192 -1.05 -24.03 14.97
N MET A 193 -1.57 -24.30 13.76
CA MET A 193 -1.31 -23.44 12.60
C MET A 193 -1.90 -22.04 12.79
N GLN A 194 -1.14 -21.03 12.36
CA GLN A 194 -1.64 -19.67 12.18
C GLN A 194 -1.97 -19.45 10.70
N ILE A 195 -3.18 -18.95 10.45
CA ILE A 195 -3.69 -18.62 9.13
C ILE A 195 -3.88 -17.10 9.07
N VAL A 196 -3.24 -16.45 8.11
CA VAL A 196 -3.45 -15.03 7.81
C VAL A 196 -4.11 -14.95 6.45
N SER A 197 -5.34 -14.46 6.41
CA SER A 197 -6.18 -14.49 5.21
C SER A 197 -6.34 -13.12 4.55
N TYR A 198 -6.10 -12.02 5.28
CA TYR A 198 -6.12 -10.67 4.72
C TYR A 198 -5.19 -9.71 5.47
N MET A 199 -4.86 -8.59 4.81
CA MET A 199 -4.20 -7.45 5.43
C MET A 199 -5.23 -6.38 5.81
N GLU A 200 -5.13 -5.84 7.02
CA GLU A 200 -5.83 -4.60 7.41
C GLU A 200 -4.87 -3.43 7.31
N VAL A 201 -5.32 -2.36 6.68
CA VAL A 201 -4.53 -1.17 6.43
C VAL A 201 -5.27 0.05 6.92
N ALA A 202 -4.62 0.85 7.75
CA ALA A 202 -5.07 2.22 8.03
C ALA A 202 -4.39 3.16 7.03
N VAL A 203 -5.17 3.96 6.31
CA VAL A 203 -4.60 4.96 5.39
C VAL A 203 -4.04 6.16 6.16
N GLN A 204 -3.05 6.82 5.57
CA GLN A 204 -2.46 8.03 6.14
C GLN A 204 -3.50 9.16 6.17
N GLY A 205 -3.63 9.82 7.33
CA GLY A 205 -4.59 10.92 7.51
C GLY A 205 -5.96 10.47 8.03
N TRP A 206 -6.18 9.18 8.25
CA TRP A 206 -7.39 8.66 8.89
C TRP A 206 -7.11 8.22 10.34
N GLY A 207 -8.00 8.57 11.28
CA GLY A 207 -7.95 8.12 12.67
C GLY A 207 -9.02 8.75 13.56
N ASP A 208 -9.08 8.28 14.82
CA ASP A 208 -10.11 8.69 15.80
C ASP A 208 -10.05 10.18 16.17
N GLU A 209 -8.89 10.83 15.98
CA GLU A 209 -8.69 12.26 16.26
C GLU A 209 -9.17 13.19 15.12
N GLY A 210 -9.69 12.61 14.04
CA GLY A 210 -10.19 13.33 12.85
C GLY A 210 -9.46 12.95 11.56
N ILE A 211 -9.79 13.66 10.48
CA ILE A 211 -9.32 13.34 9.12
C ILE A 211 -8.37 14.44 8.62
N ASP A 212 -7.09 14.13 8.42
CA ASP A 212 -6.10 15.02 7.78
C ASP A 212 -6.05 14.77 6.27
N THR A 213 -6.40 15.79 5.49
CA THR A 213 -6.50 15.72 4.02
C THR A 213 -5.21 16.11 3.29
N LYS A 214 -4.10 16.42 3.99
CA LYS A 214 -2.83 16.81 3.34
C LYS A 214 -2.25 15.74 2.41
N THR A 215 -2.58 14.47 2.64
CA THR A 215 -2.13 13.32 1.83
C THR A 215 -3.21 12.79 0.91
N ALA A 216 -4.31 13.51 0.73
CA ALA A 216 -5.51 12.97 0.11
C ALA A 216 -5.29 12.48 -1.32
N ARG A 217 -4.43 13.14 -2.12
CA ARG A 217 -4.20 12.72 -3.53
C ARG A 217 -3.33 11.48 -3.63
N SER A 218 -2.30 11.38 -2.81
CA SER A 218 -1.45 10.18 -2.77
C SER A 218 -2.15 8.98 -2.14
N VAL A 219 -3.02 9.21 -1.15
CA VAL A 219 -3.90 8.19 -0.58
C VAL A 219 -4.96 7.74 -1.59
N GLU A 220 -5.57 8.65 -2.35
CA GLU A 220 -6.56 8.29 -3.39
C GLU A 220 -5.95 7.34 -4.43
N HIS A 221 -4.69 7.56 -4.83
CA HIS A 221 -3.96 6.63 -5.70
C HIS A 221 -3.78 5.25 -5.08
N PHE A 222 -3.44 5.18 -3.79
CA PHE A 222 -3.35 3.92 -3.07
C PHE A 222 -4.70 3.22 -2.98
N LEU A 223 -5.76 3.93 -2.60
CA LEU A 223 -7.12 3.38 -2.52
C LEU A 223 -7.62 2.87 -3.87
N LEU A 224 -7.32 3.58 -4.97
CA LEU A 224 -7.57 3.10 -6.32
C LEU A 224 -6.87 1.77 -6.60
N SER A 225 -5.59 1.63 -6.21
CA SER A 225 -4.81 0.40 -6.45
C SER A 225 -5.35 -0.83 -5.70
N VAL A 226 -6.12 -0.62 -4.63
CA VAL A 226 -6.68 -1.71 -3.82
C VAL A 226 -8.21 -1.72 -3.82
N LYS A 227 -8.86 -1.03 -4.76
CA LYS A 227 -10.33 -0.84 -4.77
C LYS A 227 -11.12 -2.15 -4.84
N GLU A 228 -10.53 -3.20 -5.41
CA GLU A 228 -11.13 -4.54 -5.48
C GLU A 228 -10.85 -5.40 -4.23
N GLY A 229 -10.32 -4.81 -3.15
CA GLY A 229 -9.91 -5.55 -1.96
C GLY A 229 -8.69 -6.45 -2.18
N ARG A 230 -7.89 -6.14 -3.21
CA ARG A 230 -6.78 -6.96 -3.70
C ARG A 230 -5.50 -6.13 -3.83
N PHE A 231 -4.37 -6.74 -3.51
CA PHE A 231 -3.02 -6.20 -3.73
C PHE A 231 -2.25 -7.15 -4.63
N GLN A 232 -1.84 -6.67 -5.82
CA GLN A 232 -1.15 -7.50 -6.81
C GLN A 232 0.37 -7.40 -6.61
N VAL A 233 0.99 -8.51 -6.20
CA VAL A 233 2.44 -8.53 -5.94
C VAL A 233 3.17 -8.64 -7.26
N GLY A 234 3.52 -7.49 -7.86
CA GLY A 234 4.33 -7.44 -9.07
C GLY A 234 5.78 -7.89 -8.83
N ARG A 235 6.33 -7.54 -7.66
CA ARG A 235 7.65 -8.02 -7.22
C ARG A 235 7.76 -8.08 -5.70
N SER A 236 8.39 -9.14 -5.20
CA SER A 236 8.71 -9.34 -3.80
C SER A 236 10.21 -9.35 -3.59
N THR A 237 10.67 -8.67 -2.54
CA THR A 237 12.09 -8.58 -2.16
C THR A 237 12.26 -8.86 -0.67
N SER A 238 13.50 -8.84 -0.17
CA SER A 238 13.76 -9.02 1.25
C SER A 238 13.21 -7.89 2.15
N THR A 239 12.93 -6.70 1.59
CA THR A 239 12.53 -5.52 2.38
C THR A 239 11.11 -5.02 2.08
N HIS A 240 10.51 -5.44 0.98
CA HIS A 240 9.17 -4.99 0.57
C HIS A 240 8.54 -5.90 -0.48
N ALA A 241 7.21 -5.89 -0.52
CA ALA A 241 6.40 -6.30 -1.66
C ALA A 241 5.93 -5.04 -2.42
N VAL A 242 5.90 -5.10 -3.75
CA VAL A 242 5.49 -3.97 -4.59
C VAL A 242 4.39 -4.36 -5.55
N ASP A 243 3.44 -3.47 -5.72
CA ASP A 243 2.45 -3.46 -6.79
C ASP A 243 2.84 -2.40 -7.83
N THR A 244 2.81 -2.81 -9.09
CA THR A 244 3.15 -1.98 -10.25
C THR A 244 2.04 -1.87 -11.29
N HIS A 245 0.83 -2.39 -11.05
CA HIS A 245 -0.21 -2.44 -12.10
C HIS A 245 -0.67 -1.04 -12.55
N LEU A 246 -0.61 -0.03 -11.67
CA LEU A 246 -0.88 1.38 -12.02
C LEU A 246 0.35 2.14 -12.53
N VAL A 247 1.50 1.50 -12.73
CA VAL A 247 2.70 2.18 -13.24
C VAL A 247 2.63 2.36 -14.76
N PRO A 248 3.02 3.54 -15.30
CA PRO A 248 3.36 4.76 -14.58
C PRO A 248 2.11 5.56 -14.19
N THR A 249 2.11 6.18 -13.01
CA THR A 249 1.13 7.21 -12.63
C THR A 249 1.84 8.33 -11.88
N LYS A 250 1.46 9.57 -12.17
CA LYS A 250 2.00 10.74 -11.47
C LYS A 250 1.30 10.89 -10.12
N VAL A 251 2.07 10.76 -9.05
CA VAL A 251 1.57 10.86 -7.67
C VAL A 251 2.38 11.95 -6.94
N PRO A 252 1.72 12.91 -6.28
CA PRO A 252 2.42 13.97 -5.58
C PRO A 252 3.16 13.45 -4.34
N MET A 253 4.25 14.13 -4.00
CA MET A 253 5.00 13.91 -2.76
C MET A 253 4.37 14.74 -1.65
N GLU A 254 3.46 14.15 -0.87
CA GLU A 254 2.66 14.86 0.14
C GLU A 254 3.15 14.62 1.57
N PHE A 255 3.66 13.41 1.88
CA PHE A 255 4.15 13.09 3.21
C PHE A 255 5.42 12.25 3.20
N SER A 256 6.51 12.86 3.65
CA SER A 256 7.81 12.20 3.86
C SER A 256 7.85 11.60 5.26
N GLY A 257 8.03 10.29 5.35
CA GLY A 257 8.05 9.58 6.63
C GLY A 257 9.05 8.41 6.63
N PRO A 258 9.29 7.80 7.80
CA PRO A 258 10.15 6.63 7.90
C PRO A 258 9.49 5.44 7.19
N ARG A 259 10.32 4.59 6.57
CA ARG A 259 9.87 3.39 5.86
C ARG A 259 10.11 2.18 6.76
N LEU A 260 9.32 2.08 7.82
CA LEU A 260 9.39 0.99 8.79
C LEU A 260 8.61 -0.23 8.29
N GLU A 261 8.70 -1.34 9.01
CA GLU A 261 7.85 -2.49 8.74
C GLU A 261 6.36 -2.13 8.86
N GLY A 262 5.58 -2.61 7.89
CA GLY A 262 4.18 -2.30 7.73
C GLY A 262 3.91 -0.95 7.07
N THR A 263 4.89 -0.07 6.89
CA THR A 263 4.67 1.21 6.19
C THR A 263 4.31 0.95 4.73
N ILE A 264 3.30 1.67 4.23
CA ILE A 264 2.89 1.66 2.83
C ILE A 264 3.29 2.99 2.20
N THR A 265 3.95 2.93 1.05
CA THR A 265 4.37 4.13 0.32
C THR A 265 4.02 4.04 -1.15
N VAL A 266 3.78 5.18 -1.79
CA VAL A 266 3.75 5.30 -3.24
C VAL A 266 5.02 5.98 -3.73
N ARG A 267 5.62 5.44 -4.79
CA ARG A 267 6.77 6.07 -5.42
C ARG A 267 6.35 7.26 -6.26
N THR A 268 6.92 8.44 -6.00
CA THR A 268 6.53 9.71 -6.63
C THR A 268 7.46 10.13 -7.77
N ALA A 269 8.66 9.54 -7.85
CA ALA A 269 9.65 9.87 -8.89
C ALA A 269 10.49 8.67 -9.36
N GLY A 270 10.97 8.74 -10.61
CA GLY A 270 11.82 7.75 -11.27
C GLY A 270 11.05 6.69 -12.08
N LYS A 271 11.75 5.61 -12.48
CA LYS A 271 11.28 4.60 -13.45
C LYS A 271 9.98 3.86 -13.06
N SER A 272 9.55 3.93 -11.80
CA SER A 272 8.34 3.25 -11.30
C SER A 272 7.44 4.20 -10.50
N GLY A 273 7.28 5.44 -10.98
CA GLY A 273 6.32 6.38 -10.41
C GLY A 273 4.89 5.79 -10.41
N GLY A 274 4.21 5.87 -9.27
CA GLY A 274 2.90 5.26 -9.04
C GLY A 274 2.93 3.85 -8.46
N ALA A 275 4.10 3.20 -8.35
CA ALA A 275 4.20 1.89 -7.70
C ALA A 275 3.91 1.99 -6.20
N VAL A 276 3.15 1.03 -5.67
CA VAL A 276 2.77 0.94 -4.25
C VAL A 276 3.66 -0.10 -3.57
N TYR A 277 4.28 0.27 -2.45
CA TYR A 277 5.22 -0.56 -1.70
C TYR A 277 4.66 -0.83 -0.32
N ILE A 278 4.66 -2.09 0.09
CA ILE A 278 4.43 -2.51 1.48
C ILE A 278 5.78 -2.97 2.03
N TYR A 279 6.34 -2.23 2.98
CA TYR A 279 7.63 -2.57 3.58
C TYR A 279 7.48 -3.68 4.61
N THR A 280 8.30 -4.71 4.45
CA THR A 280 8.37 -5.88 5.35
C THR A 280 9.56 -5.80 6.29
N GLN A 281 10.43 -4.81 6.09
CA GLN A 281 11.56 -4.46 6.95
C GLN A 281 11.77 -2.95 6.96
N GLY A 282 12.35 -2.43 8.04
CA GLY A 282 12.73 -1.03 8.13
C GLY A 282 13.87 -0.66 7.18
N VAL A 283 13.68 0.39 6.39
CA VAL A 283 14.70 0.99 5.52
C VAL A 283 14.72 2.52 5.70
N SER A 284 15.82 3.16 5.31
CA SER A 284 15.95 4.63 5.39
C SER A 284 14.84 5.34 4.62
N ALA A 285 14.44 6.55 5.01
CA ALA A 285 13.48 7.35 4.23
C ALA A 285 14.00 7.62 2.80
N SER A 286 13.10 7.93 1.86
CA SER A 286 13.45 8.32 0.48
C SER A 286 12.63 9.51 0.04
N ALA A 287 13.29 10.51 -0.57
CA ALA A 287 12.63 11.68 -1.15
C ALA A 287 11.76 11.36 -2.38
N ALA A 288 11.81 10.12 -2.88
CA ALA A 288 11.02 9.66 -4.02
C ALA A 288 9.80 8.82 -3.60
N HIS A 289 9.45 8.79 -2.31
CA HIS A 289 8.35 8.00 -1.77
C HIS A 289 7.50 8.82 -0.81
N THR A 290 6.19 8.81 -1.01
CA THR A 290 5.19 9.38 -0.10
C THR A 290 4.54 8.27 0.71
N VAL A 291 4.41 8.46 2.02
CA VAL A 291 3.72 7.50 2.91
C VAL A 291 2.21 7.70 2.75
N VAL A 292 1.49 6.59 2.53
CA VAL A 292 0.04 6.58 2.24
C VAL A 292 -0.77 5.72 3.21
N GLY A 293 -0.10 4.97 4.09
CA GLY A 293 -0.78 4.15 5.08
C GLY A 293 0.16 3.21 5.80
N ARG A 294 -0.44 2.33 6.61
CA ARG A 294 0.26 1.31 7.37
C ARG A 294 -0.57 0.06 7.51
N VAL A 295 0.07 -1.10 7.35
CA VAL A 295 -0.51 -2.40 7.70
C VAL A 295 -0.62 -2.52 9.22
N ILE A 296 -1.84 -2.71 9.71
CA ILE A 296 -2.17 -2.87 11.14
C ILE A 296 -2.25 -4.37 11.49
N GLN A 297 -2.67 -5.20 10.55
CA GLN A 297 -2.77 -6.64 10.69
C GLN A 297 -2.41 -7.36 9.39
N GLY A 298 -1.82 -8.55 9.52
CA GLY A 298 -1.60 -9.46 8.40
C GLY A 298 -0.34 -9.19 7.58
N ILE A 299 0.64 -8.46 8.12
CA ILE A 299 1.91 -8.16 7.44
C ILE A 299 2.65 -9.42 6.95
N GLU A 300 2.38 -10.57 7.56
CA GLU A 300 2.89 -11.88 7.16
C GLU A 300 2.55 -12.22 5.71
N LEU A 301 1.39 -11.81 5.19
CA LEU A 301 1.02 -12.00 3.79
C LEU A 301 2.04 -11.32 2.86
N ALA A 302 2.28 -10.03 3.06
CA ALA A 302 3.28 -9.29 2.26
C ALA A 302 4.71 -9.80 2.51
N ARG A 303 5.03 -10.22 3.75
CA ARG A 303 6.35 -10.73 4.13
C ARG A 303 6.73 -12.01 3.38
N PHE A 304 5.78 -12.92 3.19
CA PHE A 304 6.05 -14.21 2.57
C PHE A 304 5.64 -14.31 1.10
N ALA A 305 4.94 -13.30 0.59
CA ALA A 305 4.49 -13.21 -0.80
C ALA A 305 5.62 -13.40 -1.81
N ARG A 306 5.24 -13.93 -2.97
CA ARG A 306 6.08 -14.16 -4.14
C ARG A 306 5.57 -13.29 -5.29
N ASP A 307 6.42 -13.14 -6.30
CA ASP A 307 6.03 -12.47 -7.55
C ASP A 307 4.81 -13.18 -8.16
N GLY A 308 3.79 -12.40 -8.51
CA GLY A 308 2.53 -12.87 -9.05
C GLY A 308 1.47 -13.28 -8.01
N ASP A 309 1.78 -13.25 -6.71
CA ASP A 309 0.77 -13.46 -5.67
C ASP A 309 -0.30 -12.35 -5.69
N LEU A 310 -1.52 -12.71 -5.29
CA LEU A 310 -2.64 -11.80 -5.14
C LEU A 310 -3.07 -11.87 -3.68
N LEU A 311 -3.01 -10.77 -2.96
CA LEU A 311 -3.28 -10.75 -1.52
C LEU A 311 -4.58 -10.01 -1.24
N THR A 312 -5.41 -10.53 -0.33
CA THR A 312 -6.58 -9.79 0.14
C THR A 312 -6.13 -8.65 1.06
N ILE A 313 -6.64 -7.45 0.80
CA ILE A 313 -6.32 -6.23 1.54
C ILE A 313 -7.60 -5.45 1.82
N ARG A 314 -7.72 -4.92 3.04
CA ARG A 314 -8.84 -4.10 3.49
C ARG A 314 -8.27 -2.78 3.96
N ALA A 315 -8.49 -1.72 3.18
CA ALA A 315 -8.07 -0.37 3.52
C ALA A 315 -9.20 0.33 4.28
N GLU A 316 -8.83 1.04 5.35
CA GLU A 316 -9.75 1.82 6.17
C GLU A 316 -9.35 3.31 6.10
N PRO A 317 -10.24 4.19 5.61
CA PRO A 317 -11.52 3.87 4.96
C PRO A 317 -11.30 3.27 3.57
N GLU A 318 -12.29 2.53 3.07
CA GLU A 318 -12.29 2.13 1.66
C GLU A 318 -12.55 3.35 0.76
N LYS A 319 -12.10 3.27 -0.50
CA LYS A 319 -12.29 4.30 -1.52
C LYS A 319 -13.75 4.77 -1.59
N PHE A 320 -13.95 6.08 -1.59
CA PHE A 320 -15.25 6.71 -1.84
C PHE A 320 -15.24 7.31 -3.24
N ASP A 321 -15.93 6.65 -4.17
CA ASP A 321 -16.05 7.10 -5.56
C ASP A 321 -17.46 6.85 -6.06
N LEU A 322 -18.13 7.92 -6.45
CA LEU A 322 -19.49 7.88 -6.99
C LEU A 322 -19.50 7.95 -8.52
N ILE A 323 -18.37 8.27 -9.16
CA ILE A 323 -18.32 8.48 -10.60
C ILE A 323 -18.55 7.16 -11.35
N GLY A 324 -19.63 7.13 -12.14
CA GLY A 324 -20.08 5.97 -12.90
C GLY A 324 -21.28 5.25 -12.31
N LEU A 325 -21.66 5.54 -11.08
CA LEU A 325 -22.89 5.02 -10.48
C LEU A 325 -24.13 5.74 -11.03
N SER A 326 -25.29 5.09 -10.94
CA SER A 326 -26.56 5.81 -11.02
C SER A 326 -26.71 6.76 -9.84
N LEU A 327 -27.52 7.81 -9.98
CA LEU A 327 -27.78 8.76 -8.89
C LEU A 327 -28.37 8.05 -7.65
N GLU A 328 -29.26 7.07 -7.85
CA GLU A 328 -29.84 6.26 -6.78
C GLU A 328 -28.77 5.44 -6.03
N GLU A 329 -27.89 4.75 -6.75
CA GLU A 329 -26.79 4.01 -6.13
C GLU A 329 -25.81 4.94 -5.40
N ALA A 330 -25.53 6.11 -5.96
CA ALA A 330 -24.66 7.11 -5.37
C ALA A 330 -25.24 7.66 -4.05
N GLU A 331 -26.54 7.94 -4.01
CA GLU A 331 -27.26 8.33 -2.79
C GLU A 331 -27.19 7.23 -1.72
N ALA A 332 -27.36 5.96 -2.11
CA ALA A 332 -27.25 4.84 -1.19
C ALA A 332 -25.82 4.67 -0.63
N VAL A 333 -24.78 4.84 -1.47
CA VAL A 333 -23.37 4.80 -1.02
C VAL A 333 -23.07 5.94 -0.06
N ALA A 334 -23.50 7.16 -0.39
CA ALA A 334 -23.28 8.35 0.45
C ALA A 334 -23.97 8.20 1.81
N ALA A 335 -25.23 7.74 1.82
CA ALA A 335 -25.98 7.50 3.06
C ALA A 335 -25.34 6.44 3.95
N ARG A 336 -24.83 5.33 3.38
CA ARG A 336 -24.11 4.29 4.15
C ARG A 336 -22.81 4.78 4.80
N ARG A 337 -22.27 5.90 4.35
CA ARG A 337 -21.03 6.51 4.84
C ARG A 337 -21.28 7.80 5.62
N ASP A 338 -22.54 8.10 5.94
CA ASP A 338 -22.97 9.33 6.62
C ASP A 338 -22.50 10.61 5.90
N VAL A 339 -22.48 10.59 4.56
CA VAL A 339 -22.10 11.72 3.70
C VAL A 339 -23.35 12.35 3.08
N ALA A 340 -23.52 13.66 3.24
CA ALA A 340 -24.60 14.41 2.61
C ALA A 340 -24.33 14.64 1.12
N LEU A 341 -25.14 14.05 0.24
CA LEU A 341 -25.03 14.23 -1.21
C LEU A 341 -25.88 15.41 -1.69
N THR A 342 -25.31 16.23 -2.57
CA THR A 342 -26.02 17.26 -3.34
C THR A 342 -25.82 17.01 -4.83
N THR A 343 -26.87 17.17 -5.63
CA THR A 343 -26.84 16.94 -7.08
C THR A 343 -27.13 18.24 -7.83
N ASP A 344 -26.60 18.37 -9.04
CA ASP A 344 -26.85 19.49 -9.94
C ASP A 344 -28.29 19.49 -10.48
N GLU A 345 -28.86 18.31 -10.69
CA GLU A 345 -30.22 18.12 -11.17
C GLU A 345 -30.93 16.99 -10.43
N THR A 346 -32.25 17.11 -10.26
CA THR A 346 -33.07 16.13 -9.54
C THR A 346 -34.10 15.48 -10.48
N GLY A 347 -34.31 14.17 -10.31
CA GLY A 347 -35.30 13.39 -11.07
C GLY A 347 -34.74 12.69 -12.32
N GLY A 348 -35.39 11.58 -12.70
CA GLY A 348 -34.98 10.71 -13.81
C GLY A 348 -33.89 9.71 -13.44
N ASP A 349 -33.67 8.73 -14.32
CA ASP A 349 -32.46 7.90 -14.30
C ASP A 349 -31.29 8.77 -14.76
N ARG A 350 -30.21 8.83 -13.97
CA ARG A 350 -29.06 9.71 -14.20
C ARG A 350 -27.78 9.02 -13.75
N VAL A 351 -26.69 9.32 -14.44
CA VAL A 351 -25.35 8.78 -14.15
C VAL A 351 -24.46 9.88 -13.58
N VAL A 352 -23.73 9.58 -12.51
CA VAL A 352 -22.74 10.50 -11.93
C VAL A 352 -21.50 10.55 -12.83
N ILE A 353 -21.15 11.74 -13.31
CA ILE A 353 -19.99 11.99 -14.19
C ILE A 353 -18.89 12.84 -13.55
N GLY A 354 -19.11 13.26 -12.31
CA GLY A 354 -18.17 14.06 -11.54
C GLY A 354 -18.59 14.15 -10.08
N GLN A 355 -17.61 14.32 -9.20
CA GLN A 355 -17.82 14.54 -7.78
C GLN A 355 -16.87 15.62 -7.25
N THR A 356 -17.31 16.38 -6.26
CA THR A 356 -16.50 17.38 -5.53
C THR A 356 -16.86 17.32 -4.03
N PRO A 357 -15.90 17.15 -3.10
CA PRO A 357 -14.46 16.95 -3.32
C PRO A 357 -14.10 15.70 -4.14
N ALA A 358 -12.90 15.67 -4.70
CA ALA A 358 -12.48 14.61 -5.63
C ALA A 358 -11.97 13.36 -4.92
N THR A 359 -11.44 13.50 -3.70
CA THR A 359 -10.76 12.42 -2.99
C THR A 359 -11.57 11.91 -1.80
N THR A 360 -11.35 10.65 -1.45
CA THR A 360 -12.01 9.96 -0.34
C THR A 360 -11.86 10.71 0.97
N LEU A 361 -10.62 11.10 1.33
CA LEU A 361 -10.37 11.80 2.60
C LEU A 361 -11.03 13.18 2.65
N GLU A 362 -11.06 13.92 1.54
CA GLU A 362 -11.71 15.24 1.50
C GLU A 362 -13.22 15.13 1.62
N VAL A 363 -13.84 14.15 0.97
CA VAL A 363 -15.28 13.89 1.09
C VAL A 363 -15.66 13.53 2.53
N LEU A 364 -14.94 12.58 3.13
CA LEU A 364 -15.23 12.14 4.50
C LEU A 364 -14.94 13.24 5.53
N ALA A 365 -13.91 14.05 5.33
CA ALA A 365 -13.62 15.21 6.18
C ALA A 365 -14.69 16.30 6.07
N ALA A 366 -15.24 16.53 4.87
CA ALA A 366 -16.29 17.51 4.66
C ALA A 366 -17.68 17.02 5.14
N GLY A 367 -17.89 15.70 5.17
CA GLY A 367 -19.20 15.08 5.43
C GLY A 367 -20.23 15.36 4.33
N THR A 368 -19.80 15.88 3.18
CA THR A 368 -20.67 16.19 2.04
C THR A 368 -19.96 16.00 0.72
N VAL A 369 -20.72 15.67 -0.32
CA VAL A 369 -20.25 15.54 -1.69
C VAL A 369 -21.27 16.20 -2.64
N GLN A 370 -20.78 16.98 -3.58
CA GLN A 370 -21.55 17.47 -4.72
C GLN A 370 -21.26 16.58 -5.92
N VAL A 371 -22.30 16.07 -6.57
CA VAL A 371 -22.20 15.29 -7.80
C VAL A 371 -22.69 16.10 -8.99
N ALA A 372 -22.04 15.90 -10.13
CA ALA A 372 -22.52 16.35 -11.43
C ALA A 372 -23.03 15.13 -12.19
N THR A 373 -24.20 15.25 -12.83
CA THR A 373 -24.93 14.12 -13.37
C THR A 373 -25.39 14.36 -14.81
N GLU A 374 -25.51 13.29 -15.59
CA GLU A 374 -25.95 13.34 -16.98
C GLU A 374 -27.00 12.26 -17.27
N SER A 375 -27.75 12.42 -18.37
CA SER A 375 -28.67 11.39 -18.84
C SER A 375 -27.89 10.10 -19.22
N PRO A 376 -28.40 8.90 -18.92
CA PRO A 376 -27.84 7.63 -19.40
C PRO A 376 -27.68 7.56 -20.92
N ASP A 377 -28.49 8.31 -21.66
CA ASP A 377 -28.41 8.41 -23.13
C ASP A 377 -27.13 9.11 -23.61
N THR A 378 -26.43 9.82 -22.71
CA THR A 378 -25.15 10.48 -23.01
C THR A 378 -23.93 9.66 -22.60
N VAL A 379 -24.15 8.52 -21.92
CA VAL A 379 -23.10 7.59 -21.49
C VAL A 379 -23.09 6.41 -22.45
N ILE A 380 -21.98 6.27 -23.16
CA ILE A 380 -21.81 5.27 -24.22
C ILE A 380 -21.02 4.08 -23.69
N ASN A 381 -21.62 2.89 -23.79
CA ASN A 381 -20.90 1.67 -23.48
C ASN A 381 -19.93 1.28 -24.59
N ILE A 382 -18.72 0.89 -24.20
CA ILE A 382 -17.64 0.46 -25.09
C ILE A 382 -16.99 -0.83 -24.60
N THR A 383 -16.39 -1.58 -25.51
CA THR A 383 -15.44 -2.66 -25.18
C THR A 383 -14.05 -2.25 -25.61
N LEU A 384 -13.01 -2.66 -24.86
CA LEU A 384 -11.62 -2.39 -25.19
C LEU A 384 -10.85 -3.69 -25.46
N ASP A 385 -10.03 -3.69 -26.51
CA ASP A 385 -9.23 -4.85 -26.94
C ASP A 385 -7.81 -4.76 -26.37
N GLU A 386 -7.71 -5.02 -25.07
CA GLU A 386 -6.44 -4.97 -24.34
C GLU A 386 -5.45 -6.06 -24.79
N ALA A 387 -5.95 -7.18 -25.33
CA ALA A 387 -5.10 -8.26 -25.83
C ALA A 387 -4.38 -7.87 -27.13
N ALA A 388 -5.08 -7.21 -28.06
CA ALA A 388 -4.51 -6.80 -29.33
C ALA A 388 -3.78 -5.45 -29.26
N ALA A 389 -4.25 -4.50 -28.43
CA ALA A 389 -3.73 -3.14 -28.34
C ALA A 389 -3.44 -2.64 -26.91
N PRO A 390 -2.62 -3.35 -26.12
CA PRO A 390 -2.44 -3.06 -24.69
C PRO A 390 -1.93 -1.65 -24.41
N ARG A 391 -1.01 -1.12 -25.24
CA ARG A 391 -0.42 0.21 -25.01
C ARG A 391 -1.40 1.33 -25.35
N SER A 392 -2.08 1.20 -26.49
CA SER A 392 -3.07 2.18 -26.97
C SER A 392 -4.29 2.22 -26.06
N VAL A 393 -4.76 1.05 -25.58
CA VAL A 393 -5.83 0.95 -24.57
C VAL A 393 -5.41 1.60 -23.26
N THR A 394 -4.18 1.38 -22.79
CA THR A 394 -3.66 2.06 -21.57
C THR A 394 -3.68 3.58 -21.72
N ILE A 395 -3.22 4.09 -22.87
CA ILE A 395 -3.22 5.53 -23.17
C ILE A 395 -4.66 6.07 -23.23
N PHE A 396 -5.58 5.33 -23.86
CA PHE A 396 -6.99 5.68 -23.93
C PHE A 396 -7.61 5.79 -22.52
N ARG A 397 -7.40 4.79 -21.67
CA ARG A 397 -7.93 4.80 -20.29
C ARG A 397 -7.37 5.96 -19.47
N GLU A 398 -6.08 6.27 -19.62
CA GLU A 398 -5.46 7.43 -18.94
C GLU A 398 -6.00 8.77 -19.45
N ALA A 399 -6.14 8.92 -20.77
CA ALA A 399 -6.54 10.18 -21.39
C ALA A 399 -8.03 10.51 -21.20
N THR A 400 -8.88 9.49 -21.05
CA THR A 400 -10.32 9.63 -20.79
C THR A 400 -10.66 9.66 -19.30
N GLY A 401 -9.79 9.16 -18.43
CA GLY A 401 -10.05 9.03 -17.00
C GLY A 401 -10.65 7.68 -16.59
N LEU A 402 -10.88 6.75 -17.54
CA LEU A 402 -11.29 5.36 -17.25
C LEU A 402 -10.27 4.59 -16.41
N LYS A 403 -9.02 5.07 -16.34
CA LYS A 403 -8.01 4.51 -15.42
C LYS A 403 -8.36 4.77 -13.95
N LEU A 404 -9.12 5.83 -13.66
CA LEU A 404 -9.42 6.31 -12.30
C LEU A 404 -10.86 6.01 -11.88
N HIS A 405 -11.80 6.07 -12.83
CA HIS A 405 -13.24 5.97 -12.60
C HIS A 405 -13.87 5.02 -13.62
N ASP A 406 -15.10 4.58 -13.34
CA ASP A 406 -15.81 3.66 -14.23
C ASP A 406 -16.44 4.38 -15.44
N VAL A 407 -16.51 5.72 -15.40
CA VAL A 407 -16.89 6.58 -16.52
C VAL A 407 -15.76 7.56 -16.87
N GLY A 408 -15.40 7.61 -18.14
CA GLY A 408 -14.42 8.54 -18.72
C GLY A 408 -15.08 9.66 -19.54
N LYS A 409 -14.28 10.67 -19.89
CA LYS A 409 -14.70 11.86 -20.65
C LYS A 409 -13.95 11.94 -21.97
N MET A 410 -14.69 12.18 -23.05
CA MET A 410 -14.19 12.23 -24.41
C MET A 410 -14.80 13.44 -25.13
N PRO A 411 -14.08 14.57 -25.23
CA PRO A 411 -14.59 15.75 -25.93
C PRO A 411 -14.76 15.46 -27.42
N LEU A 412 -15.99 15.57 -27.93
CA LEU A 412 -16.30 15.45 -29.35
C LEU A 412 -15.88 16.75 -30.04
N VAL A 413 -14.91 16.65 -30.95
CA VAL A 413 -14.34 17.85 -31.62
C VAL A 413 -14.79 18.00 -33.06
N PHE A 414 -15.24 16.92 -33.69
CA PHE A 414 -15.65 16.93 -35.09
C PHE A 414 -16.59 15.76 -35.36
N GLN A 415 -17.66 16.03 -36.10
CA GLN A 415 -18.61 15.03 -36.58
C GLN A 415 -18.97 15.36 -38.03
N PHE A 416 -18.61 14.47 -38.94
CA PHE A 416 -18.84 14.68 -40.37
C PHE A 416 -19.22 13.38 -41.05
N GLU A 417 -20.33 13.40 -41.78
CA GLU A 417 -20.94 12.23 -42.41
C GLU A 417 -21.09 11.07 -41.40
N ASP A 418 -20.30 10.01 -41.58
CA ASP A 418 -20.32 8.80 -40.78
C ASP A 418 -19.20 8.74 -39.73
N VAL A 419 -18.43 9.82 -39.52
CA VAL A 419 -17.27 9.84 -38.61
C VAL A 419 -17.48 10.76 -37.43
N SER A 420 -17.18 10.26 -36.23
CA SER A 420 -17.06 11.04 -34.99
C SER A 420 -15.61 11.02 -34.51
N LEU A 421 -15.01 12.20 -34.32
CA LEU A 421 -13.64 12.36 -33.82
C LEU A 421 -13.61 13.07 -32.48
N PHE A 422 -12.81 12.52 -31.57
CA PHE A 422 -12.67 12.99 -30.21
C PHE A 422 -11.22 13.35 -29.91
N LYS A 423 -11.03 14.35 -29.04
CA LYS A 423 -9.70 14.83 -28.67
C LYS A 423 -9.52 14.81 -27.16
N PRO A 424 -9.09 13.67 -26.60
CA PRO A 424 -8.75 13.61 -25.19
C PRO A 424 -7.44 14.36 -24.93
N LYS A 425 -7.19 14.71 -23.66
CA LYS A 425 -5.95 15.40 -23.28
C LYS A 425 -4.84 14.37 -23.01
N ILE A 426 -4.02 14.12 -24.02
CA ILE A 426 -2.85 13.24 -23.89
C ILE A 426 -1.63 14.05 -23.42
N GLY A 427 -0.87 13.50 -22.47
CA GLY A 427 0.36 14.11 -21.97
C GLY A 427 1.43 14.26 -23.06
N LYS A 428 2.22 15.33 -23.00
CA LYS A 428 3.34 15.53 -23.93
C LYS A 428 4.38 14.41 -23.82
N GLY A 429 4.86 13.91 -24.95
CA GLY A 429 5.91 12.89 -25.02
C GLY A 429 5.44 11.45 -24.82
N ILE A 430 4.13 11.22 -24.72
CA ILE A 430 3.55 9.86 -24.79
C ILE A 430 3.54 9.44 -26.26
N GLY A 431 4.32 8.43 -26.59
CA GLY A 431 4.37 7.87 -27.95
C GLY A 431 3.28 6.83 -28.17
N ILE A 432 2.46 7.02 -29.20
CA ILE A 432 1.40 6.10 -29.62
C ILE A 432 1.97 5.33 -30.83
N ILE A 433 2.70 4.25 -30.56
CA ILE A 433 3.29 3.44 -31.64
C ILE A 433 2.19 2.72 -32.44
N PRO A 434 2.42 2.38 -33.72
CA PRO A 434 1.51 1.52 -34.47
C PRO A 434 1.29 0.18 -33.74
N GLU A 435 0.04 -0.14 -33.44
CA GLU A 435 -0.39 -1.30 -32.64
C GLU A 435 -1.82 -1.69 -33.05
N ASN A 436 -2.09 -2.97 -33.29
CA ASN A 436 -3.39 -3.45 -33.81
C ASN A 436 -3.91 -2.65 -35.02
N VAL A 437 -3.03 -2.50 -36.02
CA VAL A 437 -3.31 -1.73 -37.24
C VAL A 437 -4.18 -2.55 -38.19
N PRO A 438 -5.29 -2.00 -38.73
CA PRO A 438 -6.14 -2.71 -39.67
C PRO A 438 -5.42 -2.99 -41.00
N THR A 439 -5.71 -4.15 -41.58
CA THR A 439 -5.13 -4.61 -42.86
C THR A 439 -6.15 -4.71 -44.00
N GLY A 440 -7.42 -4.47 -43.70
CA GLY A 440 -8.51 -4.53 -44.66
C GLY A 440 -9.70 -3.71 -44.17
N GLU A 441 -10.89 -4.08 -44.65
CA GLU A 441 -12.15 -3.42 -44.26
C GLU A 441 -12.33 -3.41 -42.74
N VAL A 442 -12.51 -2.22 -42.18
CA VAL A 442 -12.80 -2.01 -40.77
C VAL A 442 -14.31 -1.99 -40.59
N PRO A 443 -14.89 -2.83 -39.70
CA PRO A 443 -16.32 -2.82 -39.42
C PRO A 443 -16.82 -1.48 -38.87
N ALA A 444 -18.13 -1.26 -39.01
CA ALA A 444 -18.81 -0.15 -38.36
C ALA A 444 -18.67 -0.20 -36.83
N PHE A 445 -18.64 0.98 -36.22
CA PHE A 445 -18.56 1.25 -34.78
C PHE A 445 -17.30 0.71 -34.11
N THR A 446 -16.25 0.41 -34.89
CA THR A 446 -14.91 0.17 -34.35
C THR A 446 -14.36 1.44 -33.72
N LEU A 447 -13.88 1.32 -32.49
CA LEU A 447 -13.22 2.39 -31.74
C LEU A 447 -11.72 2.32 -32.02
N ALA A 448 -11.14 3.44 -32.44
CA ALA A 448 -9.72 3.49 -32.78
C ALA A 448 -9.03 4.76 -32.30
N MET A 449 -7.70 4.72 -32.20
CA MET A 449 -6.85 5.84 -31.85
C MET A 449 -5.81 6.09 -32.95
N THR A 450 -5.60 7.34 -33.34
CA THR A 450 -4.57 7.71 -34.30
C THR A 450 -3.18 7.55 -33.68
N ASN A 451 -2.29 6.85 -34.39
CA ASN A 451 -0.92 6.61 -33.95
C ASN A 451 0.07 7.67 -34.47
N ASP A 452 1.32 7.60 -34.00
CA ASP A 452 2.38 8.56 -34.27
C ASP A 452 2.83 8.60 -35.74
N SER A 453 2.34 7.69 -36.59
CA SER A 453 2.61 7.76 -38.04
C SER A 453 1.86 8.92 -38.72
N ARG A 454 0.97 9.61 -37.99
CA ARG A 454 0.12 10.70 -38.52
C ARG A 454 0.18 11.94 -37.62
N ARG A 455 -0.19 13.08 -38.20
CA ARG A 455 -0.21 14.38 -37.48
C ARG A 455 -1.32 14.44 -36.44
N GLY A 456 -2.41 13.68 -36.66
CA GLY A 456 -3.54 13.58 -35.75
C GLY A 456 -3.33 12.63 -34.56
N ALA A 457 -2.08 12.27 -34.22
CA ALA A 457 -1.78 11.33 -33.13
C ALA A 457 -2.53 11.67 -31.84
N GLY A 458 -3.19 10.65 -31.28
CA GLY A 458 -4.00 10.79 -30.07
C GLY A 458 -5.47 11.16 -30.27
N MET A 459 -5.91 11.44 -31.51
CA MET A 459 -7.34 11.52 -31.80
C MET A 459 -7.97 10.13 -31.67
N ILE A 460 -9.18 10.09 -31.11
CA ILE A 460 -10.00 8.89 -31.06
C ILE A 460 -11.08 9.03 -32.14
N GLY A 461 -11.37 7.95 -32.84
CA GLY A 461 -12.32 7.95 -33.94
C GLY A 461 -13.24 6.75 -33.91
N VAL A 462 -14.48 6.99 -34.35
CA VAL A 462 -15.50 5.97 -34.58
C VAL A 462 -16.14 6.28 -35.93
N ARG A 463 -16.42 5.22 -36.70
CA ARG A 463 -17.09 5.32 -37.99
C ARG A 463 -18.38 4.50 -37.99
N ALA A 464 -19.49 5.05 -38.45
CA ALA A 464 -20.80 4.39 -38.50
C ALA A 464 -20.96 3.42 -39.67
N THR A 465 -20.14 3.55 -40.73
CA THR A 465 -20.12 2.62 -41.87
C THR A 465 -18.79 1.87 -41.99
N PRO A 466 -18.78 0.64 -42.53
CA PRO A 466 -17.53 -0.06 -42.81
C PRO A 466 -16.69 0.69 -43.87
N ASN A 467 -15.37 0.63 -43.76
CA ASN A 467 -14.48 1.28 -44.73
C ASN A 467 -13.17 0.50 -44.92
N ALA A 468 -12.74 0.34 -46.17
CA ALA A 468 -11.52 -0.38 -46.55
C ALA A 468 -10.33 0.53 -46.90
N GLU A 469 -10.53 1.84 -47.03
CA GLU A 469 -9.50 2.80 -47.42
C GLU A 469 -8.97 3.61 -46.21
N PHE A 470 -9.88 3.99 -45.30
CA PHE A 470 -9.59 4.83 -44.14
C PHE A 470 -10.03 4.16 -42.84
N GLY A 471 -9.25 4.34 -41.78
CA GLY A 471 -9.58 3.86 -40.46
C GLY A 471 -10.67 4.71 -39.78
N PRO A 472 -11.17 4.28 -38.60
CA PRO A 472 -12.20 5.03 -37.86
C PRO A 472 -11.77 6.44 -37.43
N THR A 473 -10.49 6.77 -37.46
CA THR A 473 -9.95 8.11 -37.14
C THR A 473 -9.83 9.03 -38.35
N SER A 474 -10.38 8.65 -39.51
CA SER A 474 -10.22 9.32 -40.81
C SER A 474 -8.78 9.40 -41.34
N GLU A 475 -7.84 8.75 -40.66
CA GLU A 475 -6.49 8.54 -41.15
C GLU A 475 -6.42 7.25 -41.98
N PRO A 476 -5.44 7.08 -42.87
CA PRO A 476 -5.25 5.81 -43.57
C PRO A 476 -5.05 4.66 -42.59
N LEU A 477 -5.42 3.45 -42.98
CA LEU A 477 -5.39 2.26 -42.11
C LEU A 477 -4.09 2.13 -41.29
N THR A 478 -2.93 2.40 -41.91
CA THR A 478 -1.60 2.34 -41.26
C THR A 478 -1.41 3.30 -40.09
N GLY A 479 -2.17 4.39 -40.06
CA GLY A 479 -2.13 5.44 -39.03
C GLY A 479 -3.14 5.24 -37.89
N THR A 480 -3.85 4.13 -37.86
CA THR A 480 -4.95 3.90 -36.93
C THR A 480 -4.72 2.61 -36.13
N ASN A 481 -4.80 2.71 -34.80
CA ASN A 481 -4.75 1.57 -33.90
C ASN A 481 -6.18 1.23 -33.47
N ILE A 482 -6.65 0.01 -33.76
CA ILE A 482 -7.94 -0.46 -33.26
C ILE A 482 -7.80 -0.75 -31.76
N ILE A 483 -8.65 -0.12 -30.95
CA ILE A 483 -8.61 -0.26 -29.49
C ILE A 483 -9.88 -0.88 -28.93
N GLY A 484 -10.93 -1.07 -29.73
CA GLY A 484 -12.18 -1.60 -29.22
C GLY A 484 -13.38 -1.39 -30.13
N LYS A 485 -14.56 -1.32 -29.53
CA LYS A 485 -15.85 -1.15 -30.22
C LYS A 485 -16.82 -0.33 -29.37
N VAL A 486 -17.65 0.46 -30.04
CA VAL A 486 -18.81 1.12 -29.44
C VAL A 486 -20.01 0.18 -29.47
N LEU A 487 -20.70 0.03 -28.33
CA LEU A 487 -21.86 -0.84 -28.20
C LEU A 487 -23.17 -0.06 -28.42
N ASP A 488 -23.25 1.16 -27.91
CA ASP A 488 -24.44 2.02 -27.98
C ASP A 488 -24.29 3.04 -29.12
N ALA A 489 -24.23 2.54 -30.35
CA ALA A 489 -23.92 3.32 -31.54
C ALA A 489 -24.94 4.45 -31.81
N GLU A 490 -26.22 4.18 -31.53
CA GLU A 490 -27.33 5.11 -31.69
C GLU A 490 -27.15 6.41 -30.89
N LYS A 491 -26.49 6.35 -29.73
CA LYS A 491 -26.23 7.51 -28.88
C LYS A 491 -25.24 8.50 -29.51
N LEU A 492 -24.39 8.05 -30.46
CA LEU A 492 -23.43 8.93 -31.13
C LEU A 492 -24.09 9.89 -32.13
N GLU A 493 -25.21 9.48 -32.73
CA GLU A 493 -25.89 10.28 -33.76
C GLU A 493 -26.57 11.53 -33.16
N GLU A 494 -26.95 11.46 -31.89
CA GLU A 494 -27.64 12.54 -31.17
C GLU A 494 -26.67 13.58 -30.58
N MET A 495 -25.36 13.31 -30.61
CA MET A 495 -24.34 14.16 -30.02
C MET A 495 -24.06 15.41 -30.88
N ARG A 496 -23.67 16.49 -30.22
CA ARG A 496 -23.33 17.76 -30.88
C ARG A 496 -21.83 18.02 -30.79
N GLU A 497 -21.24 18.53 -31.86
CA GLU A 497 -19.86 19.00 -31.84
C GLU A 497 -19.61 19.99 -30.69
N GLY A 498 -18.49 19.82 -29.99
CA GLY A 498 -18.13 20.60 -28.81
C GLY A 498 -18.69 20.07 -27.50
N ALA A 499 -19.60 19.08 -27.52
CA ALA A 499 -20.07 18.40 -26.32
C ALA A 499 -19.00 17.45 -25.74
N THR A 500 -19.11 17.17 -24.45
CA THR A 500 -18.34 16.09 -23.81
C THR A 500 -19.16 14.82 -23.86
N VAL A 501 -18.62 13.78 -24.48
CA VAL A 501 -19.21 12.45 -24.48
C VAL A 501 -18.63 11.65 -23.32
N TYR A 502 -19.49 10.89 -22.65
CA TYR A 502 -19.08 10.04 -21.54
C TYR A 502 -19.03 8.59 -22.01
N VAL A 503 -17.99 7.86 -21.59
CA VAL A 503 -17.77 6.47 -21.99
C VAL A 503 -17.66 5.58 -20.78
N ARG A 504 -18.20 4.36 -20.87
CA ARG A 504 -18.11 3.32 -19.85
C ARG A 504 -17.59 2.04 -20.47
N GLU A 505 -16.55 1.47 -19.87
CA GLU A 505 -16.03 0.17 -20.31
C GLU A 505 -16.90 -0.97 -19.78
N VAL A 506 -17.39 -1.83 -20.67
CA VAL A 506 -18.09 -3.07 -20.33
C VAL A 506 -17.15 -4.25 -20.58
N LYS A 507 -16.88 -5.04 -19.54
CA LYS A 507 -16.12 -6.29 -19.65
C LYS A 507 -17.08 -7.40 -20.06
N LEU A 508 -16.85 -7.99 -21.25
CA LEU A 508 -17.62 -9.10 -21.80
C LEU A 508 -17.20 -10.46 -21.24
#